data_AF-A0A1I5XFK7-F1
#
_entry.id   AF-A0A1I5XFK7-F1
#
_cell.length_a   1.000
_cell.length_b   1.000
_cell.length_c   1.000
_cell.angle_alpha   90.00
_cell.angle_beta   90.00
_cell.angle_gamma   90.00
#
_symmetry.space_group_name_H-M   'P 1'
#
loop_
_entity.id
_entity.type
_entity.pdbx_description
1 polymer ?
#
loop_
_entity_poly.entity_id
_entity_poly.type
_entity_poly.pdbx_seq_one_letter_code
_entity_poly.pdbx_strand_id
1 'polypeptide(L)'
;MITYNQLSLADILLDCQEKFDDDKPAFLQMLEEHIALDDIILQSFYNHYYSSTGRPRDYPLSAMLWALILQKIFSVPTDSLLIPMLRYSQHLRKFCGFHKVPNATRITRFKQDFIDDLSAFFESLVDLTEPICQAVDSAKADMTIFDSTGIEAYVTENNPKYADSVIRSIKPLLKAA
;
A
#
# COMPACT_ATOMS: atom_id res chain seq x y z
N MET A 1 -5.53 39.81 18.90
CA MET A 1 -4.63 39.51 17.76
C MET A 1 -4.49 38.01 17.70
N ILE A 2 -4.93 37.38 16.62
CA ILE A 2 -4.65 35.95 16.38
C ILE A 2 -3.20 35.91 15.90
N THR A 3 -2.30 35.39 16.72
CA THR A 3 -0.94 35.05 16.30
C THR A 3 -1.04 33.90 15.32
N TYR A 4 -0.87 34.19 14.02
CA TYR A 4 -0.71 33.15 13.02
C TYR A 4 0.66 32.51 13.25
N ASN A 5 0.68 31.34 13.89
CA ASN A 5 1.86 30.49 13.87
C ASN A 5 2.03 30.04 12.43
N GLN A 6 3.04 30.59 11.76
CA GLN A 6 3.47 30.07 10.46
C GLN A 6 4.06 28.69 10.74
N LEU A 7 3.28 27.64 10.49
CA LEU A 7 3.75 26.26 10.56
C LEU A 7 4.74 26.03 9.41
N SER A 8 5.89 25.46 9.74
CA SER A 8 6.81 24.95 8.73
C SER A 8 6.32 23.60 8.20
N LEU A 9 6.82 23.18 7.03
CA LEU A 9 6.57 21.83 6.52
C LEU A 9 7.02 20.75 7.52
N ALA A 10 8.09 21.01 8.27
CA ALA A 10 8.59 20.10 9.30
C ALA A 10 7.59 19.95 10.46
N ASP A 11 6.94 21.04 10.88
CA ASP A 11 5.91 20.99 11.93
C ASP A 11 4.69 20.18 11.48
N ILE A 12 4.29 20.34 10.21
CA ILE A 12 3.19 19.55 9.62
C ILE A 12 3.56 18.07 9.55
N LEU A 13 4.77 17.74 9.08
CA LEU A 13 5.24 16.37 9.00
C LEU A 13 5.32 15.71 10.39
N LEU A 14 5.78 16.45 11.41
CA LEU A 14 5.83 15.97 12.77
C LEU A 14 4.43 15.67 13.32
N ASP A 15 3.47 16.58 13.15
CA ASP A 15 2.07 16.36 13.55
C ASP A 15 1.43 15.18 12.82
N CYS A 16 1.71 15.01 11.52
CA CYS A 16 1.29 13.81 10.77
C CYS A 16 1.87 12.52 11.38
N GLN A 17 3.16 12.55 11.75
CA GLN A 17 3.85 11.40 12.31
C GLN A 17 3.35 11.05 13.72
N GLU A 18 3.17 12.04 14.59
CA GLU A 18 2.60 11.87 15.92
C GLU A 18 1.19 11.24 15.85
N LYS A 19 0.33 11.74 14.93
CA LYS A 19 -0.98 11.12 14.68
C LYS A 19 -0.85 9.69 14.19
N PHE A 20 0.06 9.41 13.27
CA PHE A 20 0.24 8.05 12.76
C PHE A 20 0.63 7.04 13.87
N ASP A 21 1.56 7.45 14.72
CA ASP A 21 2.09 6.61 15.80
C ASP A 21 1.06 6.44 16.93
N ASP A 22 0.52 7.56 17.43
CA ASP A 22 -0.26 7.61 18.67
C ASP A 22 -1.79 7.63 18.47
N ASP A 23 -2.31 8.19 17.38
CA ASP A 23 -3.75 8.35 17.12
C ASP A 23 -4.16 8.00 15.67
N LYS A 24 -4.18 6.69 15.39
CA LYS A 24 -4.55 6.16 14.07
C LYS A 24 -5.92 6.65 13.57
N PRO A 25 -6.97 6.75 14.39
CA PRO A 25 -8.23 7.39 13.98
C PRO A 25 -8.05 8.83 13.49
N ALA A 26 -7.32 9.68 14.22
CA ALA A 26 -7.05 11.06 13.79
C ALA A 26 -6.20 11.10 12.50
N PHE A 27 -5.25 10.18 12.36
CA PHE A 27 -4.49 10.04 11.12
C PHE A 27 -5.39 9.70 9.93
N LEU A 28 -6.34 8.77 10.08
CA LEU A 28 -7.31 8.46 9.02
C LEU A 28 -8.19 9.65 8.67
N GLN A 29 -8.67 10.40 9.68
CA GLN A 29 -9.47 11.60 9.43
C GLN A 29 -8.67 12.64 8.62
N MET A 30 -7.41 12.85 8.96
CA MET A 30 -6.53 13.75 8.22
C MET A 30 -6.36 13.32 6.75
N LEU A 31 -6.25 12.01 6.46
CA LEU A 31 -6.23 11.52 5.08
C LEU A 31 -7.54 11.81 4.35
N GLU A 32 -8.70 11.64 5.01
CA GLU A 32 -10.02 11.91 4.43
C GLU A 32 -10.21 13.41 4.12
N GLU A 33 -9.72 14.28 5.00
CA GLU A 33 -9.82 15.74 4.86
C GLU A 33 -8.93 16.31 3.75
N HIS A 34 -7.77 15.69 3.50
CA HIS A 34 -6.75 16.24 2.60
C HIS A 34 -6.57 15.46 1.29
N ILE A 35 -7.13 14.25 1.17
CA ILE A 35 -7.00 13.42 -0.04
C ILE A 35 -8.39 13.10 -0.59
N ALA A 36 -8.78 13.81 -1.64
CA ALA A 36 -9.96 13.50 -2.43
C ALA A 36 -9.65 12.37 -3.43
N LEU A 37 -9.66 11.11 -2.97
CA LEU A 37 -9.28 9.96 -3.81
C LEU A 37 -10.10 9.88 -5.10
N ASP A 38 -11.41 10.17 -5.03
CA ASP A 38 -12.30 10.10 -6.20
C ASP A 38 -11.90 11.08 -7.32
N ASP A 39 -11.27 12.21 -6.99
CA ASP A 39 -10.77 13.19 -7.97
C ASP A 39 -9.45 12.74 -8.61
N ILE A 40 -8.72 11.83 -7.95
CA ILE A 40 -7.42 11.34 -8.40
C ILE A 40 -7.57 10.06 -9.24
N ILE A 41 -8.66 9.32 -9.06
CA ILE A 41 -8.94 8.12 -9.86
C ILE A 41 -9.07 8.51 -11.34
N LEU A 42 -8.23 7.89 -12.19
CA LEU A 42 -8.30 8.07 -13.63
C LEU A 42 -9.66 7.63 -14.18
N GLN A 43 -10.25 8.46 -15.05
CA GLN A 43 -11.55 8.17 -15.66
C GLN A 43 -11.55 6.84 -16.45
N SER A 44 -10.42 6.49 -17.08
CA SER A 44 -10.24 5.19 -17.75
C SER A 44 -10.40 4.02 -16.78
N PHE A 45 -9.75 4.09 -15.62
CA PHE A 45 -9.85 3.07 -14.58
C PHE A 45 -11.28 3.00 -14.04
N TYR A 46 -11.89 4.15 -13.73
CA TYR A 46 -13.29 4.19 -13.30
C TYR A 46 -14.20 3.51 -14.33
N ASN A 47 -14.04 3.80 -15.63
CA ASN A 47 -14.86 3.19 -16.67
C ASN A 47 -14.60 1.68 -16.82
N HIS A 48 -13.34 1.24 -16.73
CA HIS A 48 -12.99 -0.17 -16.82
C HIS A 48 -13.53 -0.95 -15.61
N TYR A 49 -13.41 -0.40 -14.41
CA TYR A 49 -14.04 -0.92 -13.19
C TYR A 49 -15.56 -0.71 -13.15
N TYR A 50 -16.12 0.20 -13.93
CA TYR A 50 -17.53 0.37 -14.29
C TYR A 50 -18.11 -0.68 -15.25
N SER A 51 -17.25 -1.23 -16.12
CA SER A 51 -17.71 -1.92 -17.32
C SER A 51 -18.57 -3.15 -17.01
N SER A 52 -19.59 -3.39 -17.84
CA SER A 52 -20.49 -4.53 -17.67
C SER A 52 -19.73 -5.84 -17.91
N THR A 53 -19.47 -6.58 -16.84
CA THR A 53 -18.80 -7.90 -16.86
C THR A 53 -19.78 -9.05 -16.58
N GLY A 54 -21.09 -8.76 -16.59
CA GLY A 54 -22.15 -9.75 -16.31
C GLY A 54 -22.27 -10.17 -14.85
N ARG A 55 -21.47 -9.59 -13.93
CA ARG A 55 -21.58 -9.79 -12.48
C ARG A 55 -21.66 -8.45 -11.76
N PRO A 56 -22.53 -8.30 -10.74
CA PRO A 56 -22.55 -7.09 -9.94
C PRO A 56 -21.22 -6.92 -9.20
N ARG A 57 -20.69 -5.70 -9.19
CA ARG A 57 -19.55 -5.33 -8.36
C ARG A 57 -20.07 -4.95 -6.97
N ASP A 58 -19.74 -5.78 -5.99
CA ASP A 58 -20.22 -5.64 -4.61
C ASP A 58 -19.45 -4.56 -3.81
N TYR A 59 -18.33 -4.06 -4.34
CA TYR A 59 -17.41 -3.16 -3.65
C TYR A 59 -17.11 -1.92 -4.52
N PRO A 60 -17.18 -0.69 -3.98
CA PRO A 60 -16.76 0.51 -4.69
C PRO A 60 -15.27 0.48 -5.08
N LEU A 61 -14.91 1.12 -6.18
CA LEU A 61 -13.52 1.25 -6.63
C LEU A 61 -12.65 1.95 -5.58
N SER A 62 -13.10 3.11 -5.10
CA SER A 62 -12.40 3.90 -4.08
C SER A 62 -12.16 3.11 -2.80
N ALA A 63 -13.08 2.24 -2.41
CA ALA A 63 -12.92 1.36 -1.25
C ALA A 63 -11.80 0.35 -1.42
N MET A 64 -11.71 -0.26 -2.60
CA MET A 64 -10.65 -1.21 -2.94
C MET A 64 -9.29 -0.50 -3.02
N LEU A 65 -9.24 0.70 -3.58
CA LEU A 65 -8.02 1.50 -3.67
C LEU A 65 -7.54 1.97 -2.30
N TRP A 66 -8.42 2.52 -1.46
CA TRP A 66 -8.06 2.90 -0.09
C TRP A 66 -7.52 1.72 0.71
N ALA A 67 -8.09 0.52 0.54
CA ALA A 67 -7.57 -0.69 1.18
C ALA A 67 -6.12 -0.97 0.81
N LEU A 68 -5.76 -0.83 -0.47
CA LEU A 68 -4.39 -1.05 -0.96
C LEU A 68 -3.46 0.09 -0.53
N ILE A 69 -3.90 1.34 -0.57
CA ILE A 69 -3.12 2.50 -0.11
C ILE A 69 -2.80 2.35 1.37
N LEU A 70 -3.80 2.07 2.21
CA LEU A 70 -3.58 1.84 3.64
C LEU A 70 -2.75 0.60 3.92
N GLN A 71 -2.86 -0.45 3.11
CA GLN A 71 -1.96 -1.61 3.19
C GLN A 71 -0.49 -1.18 3.06
N LYS A 72 -0.19 -0.23 2.16
CA LYS A 72 1.16 0.32 1.98
C LYS A 72 1.57 1.27 3.09
N ILE A 73 0.70 2.23 3.46
CA ILE A 73 0.98 3.19 4.54
C ILE A 73 1.28 2.49 5.87
N PHE A 74 0.49 1.48 6.24
CA PHE A 74 0.72 0.72 7.47
C PHE A 74 1.73 -0.43 7.32
N SER A 75 2.43 -0.52 6.18
CA SER A 75 3.42 -1.56 5.90
C SER A 75 2.90 -2.99 6.15
N VAL A 76 1.63 -3.24 5.79
CA VAL A 76 0.97 -4.54 5.98
C VAL A 76 1.40 -5.48 4.85
N PRO A 77 2.19 -6.53 5.13
CA PRO A 77 2.91 -7.23 4.07
C PRO A 77 2.03 -8.15 3.22
N THR A 78 0.86 -8.57 3.71
CA THR A 78 0.02 -9.57 3.04
C THR A 78 -1.48 -9.29 3.15
N ASP A 79 -2.23 -9.79 2.18
CA ASP A 79 -3.71 -9.69 2.17
C ASP A 79 -4.34 -10.45 3.33
N SER A 80 -3.69 -11.54 3.76
CA SER A 80 -4.08 -12.32 4.94
C SER A 80 -4.02 -11.52 6.24
N LEU A 81 -3.22 -10.45 6.31
CA LEU A 81 -3.19 -9.53 7.45
C LEU A 81 -4.11 -8.32 7.24
N LEU A 82 -4.22 -7.83 6.01
CA LEU A 82 -5.14 -6.74 5.66
C LEU A 82 -6.60 -7.08 5.99
N ILE A 83 -7.04 -8.29 5.67
CA ILE A 83 -8.44 -8.71 5.86
C ILE A 83 -8.85 -8.72 7.34
N PRO A 84 -8.10 -9.35 8.28
CA PRO A 84 -8.34 -9.21 9.71
C PRO A 84 -8.34 -7.77 10.17
N MET A 85 -7.39 -6.93 9.73
CA MET A 85 -7.35 -5.51 10.11
C MET A 85 -8.65 -4.79 9.72
N LEU A 86 -9.12 -4.95 8.48
CA LEU A 86 -10.40 -4.39 8.02
C LEU A 86 -11.62 -5.01 8.73
N ARG A 87 -11.53 -6.26 9.18
CA ARG A 87 -12.63 -6.93 9.89
C ARG A 87 -12.79 -6.42 11.30
N TYR A 88 -11.69 -6.28 12.03
CA TYR A 88 -11.69 -5.96 13.45
C TYR A 88 -11.63 -4.45 13.73
N SER A 89 -11.03 -3.65 12.84
CA SER A 89 -11.04 -2.19 12.96
C SER A 89 -12.24 -1.60 12.23
N GLN A 90 -13.26 -1.21 13.00
CA GLN A 90 -14.43 -0.51 12.44
C GLN A 90 -14.04 0.83 11.80
N HIS A 91 -13.06 1.55 12.37
CA HIS A 91 -12.58 2.82 11.84
C HIS A 91 -11.98 2.64 10.45
N LEU A 92 -11.03 1.70 10.27
CA LEU A 92 -10.44 1.40 8.96
C LEU A 92 -11.50 0.95 7.96
N ARG A 93 -12.42 0.08 8.38
CA ARG A 93 -13.49 -0.41 7.50
C ARG A 93 -14.40 0.71 7.00
N LYS A 94 -14.78 1.64 7.89
CA LYS A 94 -15.62 2.79 7.57
C LYS A 94 -14.88 3.78 6.70
N PHE A 95 -13.63 4.09 7.02
CA PHE A 95 -12.77 4.98 6.24
C PHE A 95 -12.65 4.50 4.79
N CYS A 96 -12.39 3.21 4.57
CA CYS A 96 -12.40 2.67 3.21
C CYS A 96 -13.79 2.67 2.55
N GLY A 97 -14.90 2.90 3.26
CA GLY A 97 -16.24 2.79 2.68
C GLY A 97 -16.76 1.35 2.50
N PHE A 98 -16.21 0.37 3.23
CA PHE A 98 -16.69 -1.02 3.15
C PHE A 98 -17.92 -1.27 4.05
N HIS A 99 -19.06 -1.60 3.44
CA HIS A 99 -20.18 -2.19 4.18
C HIS A 99 -19.92 -3.65 4.58
N LYS A 100 -19.17 -4.37 3.75
CA LYS A 100 -18.73 -5.75 3.97
C LYS A 100 -17.25 -5.84 3.63
N VAL A 101 -16.47 -6.62 4.38
CA VAL A 101 -15.05 -6.80 4.07
C VAL A 101 -14.88 -7.81 2.92
N PRO A 102 -14.11 -7.49 1.87
CA PRO A 102 -13.79 -8.43 0.80
C PRO A 102 -12.99 -9.62 1.32
N ASN A 103 -13.15 -10.79 0.69
CA ASN A 103 -12.32 -11.95 1.00
C ASN A 103 -10.99 -11.89 0.23
N ALA A 104 -10.06 -12.79 0.56
CA ALA A 104 -8.74 -12.83 -0.07
C ALA A 104 -8.83 -12.96 -1.59
N THR A 105 -9.66 -13.90 -2.08
CA THR A 105 -9.84 -14.10 -3.53
C THR A 105 -10.32 -12.85 -4.26
N ARG A 106 -11.20 -12.04 -3.63
CA ARG A 106 -11.69 -10.78 -4.22
C ARG A 106 -10.57 -9.74 -4.32
N ILE A 107 -9.76 -9.59 -3.27
CA ILE A 107 -8.62 -8.66 -3.27
C ILE A 107 -7.57 -9.10 -4.30
N THR A 108 -7.27 -10.40 -4.36
CA THR A 108 -6.32 -10.95 -5.34
C THR A 108 -6.78 -10.73 -6.78
N ARG A 109 -8.05 -11.03 -7.09
CA ARG A 109 -8.62 -10.79 -8.42
C ARG A 109 -8.62 -9.31 -8.79
N PHE A 110 -8.99 -8.44 -7.85
CA PHE A 110 -8.91 -6.99 -8.10
C PHE A 110 -7.50 -6.55 -8.51
N LYS A 111 -6.47 -6.99 -7.78
CA LYS A 111 -5.08 -6.66 -8.13
C LYS A 111 -4.62 -7.23 -9.46
N GLN A 112 -5.10 -8.42 -9.84
CA GLN A 112 -4.73 -9.07 -11.09
C GLN A 112 -5.47 -8.50 -12.29
N ASP A 113 -6.79 -8.35 -12.18
CA ASP A 113 -7.67 -7.93 -13.27
C ASP A 113 -7.46 -6.46 -13.66
N PHE A 114 -6.96 -5.63 -12.74
CA PHE A 114 -6.74 -4.19 -12.92
C PHE A 114 -5.28 -3.78 -12.73
N ILE A 115 -4.32 -4.68 -12.96
CA ILE A 115 -2.90 -4.40 -12.74
C ILE A 115 -2.41 -3.19 -13.58
N ASP A 116 -2.84 -3.10 -14.83
CA ASP A 116 -2.46 -2.01 -15.74
C ASP A 116 -3.10 -0.69 -15.31
N ASP A 117 -4.37 -0.71 -14.90
CA ASP A 117 -5.04 0.47 -14.37
C ASP A 117 -4.42 0.95 -13.05
N LEU A 118 -4.02 0.02 -12.18
CA LEU A 118 -3.31 0.32 -10.94
C LEU A 118 -1.95 0.96 -11.25
N SER A 119 -1.20 0.43 -12.22
CA SER A 119 0.07 1.02 -12.66
C SER A 119 -0.13 2.45 -13.12
N ALA A 120 -1.07 2.68 -14.04
CA ALA A 120 -1.37 4.00 -14.57
C ALA A 120 -1.86 4.97 -13.47
N PHE A 121 -2.66 4.49 -12.52
CA PHE A 121 -3.07 5.28 -11.37
C PHE A 121 -1.86 5.71 -10.52
N PHE A 122 -0.98 4.79 -10.14
CA PHE A 122 0.22 5.12 -9.36
C PHE A 122 1.19 6.02 -10.12
N GLU A 123 1.36 5.82 -11.43
CA GLU A 123 2.15 6.70 -12.29
C GLU A 123 1.58 8.13 -12.28
N SER A 124 0.25 8.28 -12.36
CA SER A 124 -0.37 9.61 -12.30
C SER A 124 -0.17 10.33 -10.96
N LEU A 125 0.04 9.59 -9.85
CA LEU A 125 0.38 10.20 -8.57
C LEU A 125 1.80 10.80 -8.58
N VAL A 126 2.71 10.25 -9.38
CA VAL A 126 4.04 10.81 -9.55
C VAL A 126 3.94 12.17 -10.25
N ASP A 127 3.10 12.28 -11.29
CA ASP A 127 2.87 13.57 -11.97
C ASP A 127 2.33 14.66 -11.02
N LEU A 128 1.53 14.26 -10.02
CA LEU A 128 1.00 15.18 -9.01
C LEU A 128 2.05 15.57 -7.96
N THR A 129 2.87 14.61 -7.54
CA THR A 129 3.80 14.80 -6.42
C THR A 129 5.16 15.35 -6.85
N GLU A 130 5.62 15.06 -8.07
CA GLU A 130 6.93 15.45 -8.59
C GLU A 130 7.17 16.97 -8.56
N PRO A 131 6.24 17.84 -9.05
CA PRO A 131 6.44 19.29 -8.97
C PRO A 131 6.53 19.80 -7.53
N ILE A 132 5.83 19.16 -6.59
CA ILE A 132 5.85 19.50 -5.17
C ILE A 132 7.22 19.11 -4.58
N CYS A 133 7.70 17.91 -4.87
CA CYS A 133 9.01 17.44 -4.44
C CYS A 133 10.13 18.36 -4.95
N GLN A 134 10.08 18.76 -6.22
CA GLN A 134 11.03 19.70 -6.82
C GLN A 134 10.99 21.08 -6.14
N ALA A 135 9.80 21.56 -5.78
CA ALA A 135 9.65 22.82 -5.06
C ALA A 135 10.17 22.76 -3.61
N VAL A 136 10.11 21.59 -2.97
CA VAL A 136 10.62 21.39 -1.59
C VAL A 136 12.15 21.30 -1.58
N ASP A 137 12.72 20.41 -2.39
CA ASP A 137 14.17 20.18 -2.46
C ASP A 137 14.51 19.48 -3.78
N SER A 138 14.78 20.27 -4.82
CA SER A 138 15.11 19.76 -6.16
C SER A 138 16.29 18.78 -6.16
N ALA A 139 17.32 19.05 -5.34
CA ALA A 139 18.49 18.18 -5.26
C ALA A 139 18.14 16.78 -4.73
N LYS A 140 17.17 16.68 -3.80
CA LYS A 140 16.66 15.38 -3.31
C LYS A 140 15.63 14.76 -4.24
N ALA A 141 14.79 15.56 -4.89
CA ALA A 141 13.79 15.07 -5.85
C ALA A 141 14.46 14.40 -7.07
N ASP A 142 15.61 14.94 -7.51
CA ASP A 142 16.41 14.36 -8.59
C ASP A 142 17.10 13.03 -8.21
N MET A 143 17.10 12.64 -6.93
CA MET A 143 17.71 11.38 -6.49
C MET A 143 16.77 10.20 -6.72
N THR A 144 17.21 9.23 -7.53
CA THR A 144 16.50 7.96 -7.66
C THR A 144 16.82 7.05 -6.47
N ILE A 145 15.82 6.77 -5.63
CA ILE A 145 15.92 5.81 -4.54
C ILE A 145 15.47 4.43 -5.04
N PHE A 146 16.38 3.47 -5.03
CA PHE A 146 16.06 2.08 -5.33
C PHE A 146 15.86 1.31 -4.02
N ASP A 147 14.61 0.99 -3.71
CA ASP A 147 14.32 0.04 -2.64
C ASP A 147 14.65 -1.38 -3.11
N SER A 148 15.72 -1.95 -2.57
CA SER A 148 16.13 -3.35 -2.84
C SER A 148 15.47 -4.34 -1.89
N THR A 149 14.65 -3.87 -0.95
CA THR A 149 13.96 -4.68 0.06
C THR A 149 12.85 -5.48 -0.61
N GLY A 150 13.18 -6.68 -1.10
CA GLY A 150 12.29 -7.55 -1.87
C GLY A 150 12.91 -8.15 -3.13
N ILE A 151 14.12 -7.71 -3.51
CA ILE A 151 14.92 -8.39 -4.52
C ILE A 151 15.53 -9.64 -3.87
N GLU A 152 14.84 -10.77 -4.02
CA GLU A 152 15.41 -12.07 -3.67
C GLU A 152 16.37 -12.51 -4.78
N ALA A 153 17.67 -12.58 -4.48
CA ALA A 153 18.61 -13.21 -5.39
C ALA A 153 18.24 -14.70 -5.53
N TYR A 154 17.98 -15.15 -6.75
CA TYR A 154 17.77 -16.57 -7.07
C TYR A 154 19.09 -17.34 -6.96
N VAL A 155 19.55 -17.55 -5.73
CA VAL A 155 20.70 -18.40 -5.42
C VAL A 155 20.22 -19.79 -5.02
N THR A 156 21.01 -20.80 -5.39
CA THR A 156 20.75 -22.22 -5.09
C THR A 156 20.45 -22.47 -3.61
N GLU A 157 21.07 -21.68 -2.74
CA GLU A 157 21.02 -21.72 -1.28
C GLU A 157 19.65 -21.32 -0.72
N ASN A 158 18.88 -20.49 -1.44
CA ASN A 158 17.54 -20.07 -1.03
C ASN A 158 16.45 -21.13 -1.34
N ASN A 159 16.83 -22.24 -1.98
CA ASN A 159 15.93 -23.36 -2.25
C ASN A 159 15.95 -24.37 -1.08
N PRO A 160 14.81 -24.69 -0.43
CA PRO A 160 14.75 -25.69 0.64
C PRO A 160 15.34 -27.06 0.24
N LYS A 161 15.24 -27.43 -1.05
CA LYS A 161 15.81 -28.68 -1.56
C LYS A 161 17.33 -28.71 -1.53
N TYR A 162 17.99 -27.56 -1.62
CA TYR A 162 19.45 -27.46 -1.50
C TYR A 162 19.87 -27.73 -0.06
N ALA A 163 19.21 -27.10 0.92
CA ALA A 163 19.44 -27.38 2.34
C ALA A 163 19.23 -28.87 2.66
N ASP A 164 18.17 -29.49 2.15
CA ASP A 164 17.90 -30.92 2.30
C ASP A 164 18.98 -31.82 1.66
N SER A 165 19.56 -31.38 0.55
CA SER A 165 20.68 -32.07 -0.11
C SER A 165 21.95 -32.03 0.76
N VAL A 166 22.29 -30.85 1.28
CA VAL A 166 23.43 -30.65 2.18
C VAL A 166 23.25 -31.48 3.45
N ILE A 167 22.08 -31.45 4.10
CA ILE A 167 21.77 -32.26 5.28
C ILE A 167 21.93 -33.77 5.00
N ARG A 168 21.48 -34.24 3.83
CA ARG A 168 21.64 -35.64 3.43
C ARG A 168 23.10 -36.03 3.23
N SER A 169 23.93 -35.13 2.70
CA SER A 169 25.36 -35.38 2.51
C SER A 169 26.15 -35.44 3.82
N ILE A 170 25.75 -34.68 4.84
CA ILE A 170 26.45 -34.58 6.13
C ILE A 170 26.05 -35.73 7.09
N LYS A 171 24.80 -36.20 7.03
CA LYS A 171 24.28 -37.27 7.91
C LYS A 171 25.14 -38.54 7.98
N PRO A 172 25.68 -39.09 6.87
CA PRO A 172 26.55 -40.25 6.90
C PRO A 172 27.90 -39.98 7.58
N LEU A 173 28.47 -38.80 7.38
CA LEU A 173 29.76 -38.40 7.96
C LEU A 173 29.68 -38.29 9.48
N LEU A 174 28.57 -37.77 10.01
CA LEU A 174 28.30 -37.71 11.44
C LEU A 174 28.01 -39.07 12.09
N LYS A 175 27.63 -40.09 11.31
CA LYS A 175 27.43 -41.46 11.80
C LYS A 175 28.71 -42.29 11.82
N ALA A 176 29.74 -41.84 11.11
CA ALA A 176 31.03 -42.52 11.01
C ALA A 176 32.08 -41.96 11.99
N ALA A 177 31.74 -40.91 12.74
CA ALA A 177 32.48 -40.36 13.86
C ALA A 177 31.90 -40.89 15.18
#